data_AF-A0A1Q8LLJ3-F1
#
_entry.id   AF-A0A1Q8LLJ3-F1
#
_cell.length_a   1.000
_cell.length_b   1.000
_cell.length_c   1.000
_cell.angle_alpha   90.00
_cell.angle_beta   90.00
_cell.angle_gamma   90.00
#
_symmetry.space_group_name_H-M   'P 1'
#
loop_
_entity.id
_entity.type
_entity.pdbx_description
1 polymer ?
#
loop_
_entity_poly.entity_id
_entity_poly.type
_entity_poly.pdbx_seq_one_letter_code
_entity_poly.pdbx_strand_id
1 'polypeptide(L)'
;MPGNDPVVTGIAVFLAIAFGPVVLVGLLVHLSRLARRAAARRGRPTPRPIGPPLERLVADLRRLDRLRRGPQQATRVRRLALLAAYDDVLLDVCRAVGVEDPPLRAHVEMGGTQGALDADREFARLRTEAAIETTGVRIDPPGHAA
;
A
#
# COMPACT_ATOMS: atom_id res chain seq x y z
N MET A 1 -43.49 7.12 30.20
CA MET A 1 -42.29 7.87 30.64
C MET A 1 -41.63 8.50 29.42
N PRO A 2 -42.08 9.67 28.94
CA PRO A 2 -41.41 10.41 27.87
C PRO A 2 -40.48 11.45 28.51
N GLY A 3 -39.18 11.19 28.53
CA GLY A 3 -38.23 12.05 29.24
C GLY A 3 -36.84 12.19 28.62
N ASN A 4 -36.56 11.52 27.49
CA ASN A 4 -35.22 11.49 26.90
C ASN A 4 -35.12 12.07 25.49
N ASP A 5 -36.24 12.44 24.85
CA ASP A 5 -36.24 12.99 23.49
C ASP A 5 -35.35 14.24 23.31
N PRO A 6 -35.32 15.22 24.24
CA PRO A 6 -34.48 16.41 24.04
C PRO A 6 -32.98 16.11 24.24
N VAL A 7 -32.63 15.18 25.13
CA VAL A 7 -31.23 14.83 25.42
C VAL A 7 -30.65 13.98 24.30
N VAL A 8 -31.40 12.99 23.81
CA VAL A 8 -31.00 12.15 22.67
C VAL A 8 -30.84 13.02 21.42
N THR A 9 -31.75 13.96 21.20
CA THR A 9 -31.65 14.91 20.08
C THR A 9 -30.41 15.80 20.20
N GLY A 10 -30.12 16.32 21.40
CA GLY A 10 -28.93 17.15 21.62
C GLY A 10 -27.62 16.39 21.39
N ILE A 11 -27.52 15.15 21.89
CA ILE A 11 -26.33 14.29 21.69
C ILE A 11 -26.15 13.96 20.20
N ALA A 12 -27.24 13.67 19.48
CA ALA A 12 -27.17 13.39 18.04
C ALA A 12 -26.68 14.61 17.24
N VAL A 13 -27.19 15.81 17.54
CA VAL A 13 -26.75 17.05 16.88
C VAL A 13 -25.28 17.35 17.18
N PHE A 14 -24.85 17.19 18.43
CA PHE A 14 -23.47 17.42 18.83
C PHE A 14 -22.51 16.45 18.14
N LEU A 15 -22.84 15.15 18.11
CA LEU A 15 -22.07 14.14 17.39
C LEU A 15 -22.01 14.43 15.88
N ALA A 16 -23.12 14.85 15.28
CA ALA A 16 -23.16 15.20 13.87
C ALA A 16 -22.26 16.40 13.54
N ILE A 17 -22.21 17.41 14.40
CA ILE A 17 -21.33 18.59 14.20
C ILE A 17 -19.86 18.23 14.43
N ALA A 18 -19.56 17.46 15.49
CA ALA A 18 -18.20 17.11 15.84
C ALA A 18 -17.56 16.13 14.85
N PHE A 19 -18.30 15.08 14.46
CA PHE A 19 -17.79 14.02 13.58
C PHE A 19 -18.13 14.24 12.10
N GLY A 20 -19.12 15.06 11.80
CA GLY A 20 -19.53 15.39 10.43
C GLY A 20 -18.38 15.76 9.49
N PRO A 21 -17.51 16.73 9.82
CA PRO A 21 -16.41 17.11 8.92
C PRO A 21 -15.36 16.01 8.75
N VAL A 22 -15.08 15.23 9.80
CA VAL A 22 -14.11 14.12 9.74
C VAL A 22 -14.65 12.97 8.87
N VAL A 23 -15.91 12.60 9.07
CA VAL A 23 -16.58 11.56 8.29
C VAL A 23 -16.74 12.00 6.83
N LEU A 24 -17.11 13.26 6.59
CA LEU A 24 -17.28 13.81 5.25
C LEU A 24 -15.97 13.81 4.46
N VAL A 25 -14.88 14.31 5.06
CA VAL A 25 -13.54 14.30 4.44
C VAL A 25 -13.05 12.87 4.24
N GLY A 26 -13.23 12.00 5.23
CA GLY A 26 -12.88 10.58 5.13
C GLY A 26 -13.61 9.88 4.00
N LEU A 27 -14.92 10.07 3.91
CA LEU A 27 -15.79 9.50 2.87
C LEU A 27 -15.40 10.02 1.49
N LEU A 28 -15.13 11.32 1.34
CA LEU A 28 -14.72 11.92 0.07
C LEU A 28 -13.38 11.39 -0.42
N VAL A 29 -12.40 11.24 0.48
CA VAL A 29 -11.09 10.66 0.16
C VAL A 29 -11.24 9.18 -0.21
N HIS A 30 -12.05 8.42 0.52
CA HIS A 30 -12.28 7.00 0.21
C HIS A 30 -13.03 6.80 -1.10
N LEU A 31 -14.14 7.50 -1.34
CA LEU A 31 -14.88 7.44 -2.59
C LEU A 31 -14.01 7.84 -3.78
N SER A 32 -13.15 8.86 -3.65
CA SER A 32 -12.24 9.24 -4.73
C SER A 32 -11.21 8.14 -5.05
N ARG A 33 -10.73 7.41 -4.03
CA ARG A 33 -9.81 6.27 -4.21
C ARG A 33 -10.52 5.08 -4.85
N LEU A 34 -11.75 4.78 -4.42
CA LEU A 34 -12.59 3.74 -5.03
C LEU A 34 -12.97 4.07 -6.47
N ALA A 35 -13.34 5.32 -6.75
CA ALA A 35 -13.67 5.79 -8.09
C ALA A 35 -12.47 5.72 -9.04
N ARG A 36 -11.26 6.10 -8.58
CA ARG A 36 -10.03 5.94 -9.37
C ARG A 36 -9.71 4.47 -9.65
N ARG A 37 -9.94 3.57 -8.68
CA ARG A 37 -9.79 2.11 -8.86
C ARG A 37 -10.82 1.53 -9.83
N ALA A 38 -12.06 1.98 -9.78
CA ALA A 38 -13.13 1.55 -10.69
C ALA A 38 -12.91 2.08 -12.12
N ALA A 39 -12.47 3.33 -12.26
CA ALA A 39 -12.10 3.94 -13.53
C ALA A 39 -10.91 3.22 -14.19
N ALA A 40 -9.90 2.83 -13.40
CA ALA A 40 -8.76 2.03 -13.88
C ALA A 40 -9.18 0.63 -14.38
N ARG A 41 -10.26 0.05 -13.85
CA ARG A 41 -10.82 -1.23 -14.35
C ARG A 41 -11.68 -1.07 -15.61
N ARG A 42 -12.30 0.09 -15.82
CA ARG A 42 -13.26 0.32 -16.93
C ARG A 42 -12.63 0.78 -18.25
N GLY A 43 -11.37 1.22 -18.23
CA GLY A 43 -10.68 1.76 -19.41
C GLY A 43 -9.67 0.81 -20.06
N ARG A 44 -10.06 -0.40 -20.47
CA ARG A 44 -9.20 -1.26 -21.32
C ARG A 44 -9.50 -1.06 -22.82
N PRO A 45 -8.74 -0.21 -23.52
CA PRO A 45 -8.47 -0.39 -24.95
C PRO A 45 -6.96 -0.52 -25.24
N THR A 46 -6.56 -1.62 -25.90
CA THR A 46 -5.25 -1.92 -26.57
C THR A 46 -3.94 -1.78 -25.77
N PRO A 47 -2.98 -2.73 -25.88
CA PRO A 47 -1.78 -2.77 -25.06
C PRO A 47 -0.74 -1.72 -25.52
N ARG A 48 -0.86 -0.49 -25.04
CA ARG A 48 0.31 0.36 -24.82
C ARG A 48 0.98 -0.10 -23.52
N PRO A 49 2.32 -0.05 -23.39
CA PRO A 49 2.95 -0.26 -22.09
C PRO A 49 2.44 0.81 -21.11
N ILE A 50 1.49 0.42 -20.26
CA ILE A 50 0.89 1.29 -19.24
C ILE A 50 1.77 1.17 -18.00
N GLY A 51 2.55 2.20 -17.73
CA GLY A 51 3.37 2.31 -16.53
C GLY A 51 4.87 2.41 -16.82
N PRO A 52 5.71 2.59 -15.79
CA PRO A 52 7.14 2.54 -15.94
C PRO A 52 7.54 1.19 -16.56
N PRO A 53 8.55 1.15 -17.45
CA PRO A 53 9.06 -0.11 -17.99
C PRO A 53 9.48 -1.03 -16.84
N LEU A 54 9.22 -2.34 -16.97
CA LEU A 54 9.49 -3.34 -15.93
C LEU A 54 10.94 -3.27 -15.46
N GLU A 55 11.87 -2.98 -16.37
CA GLU A 55 13.29 -2.82 -16.10
C GLU A 55 13.56 -1.71 -15.07
N ARG A 56 12.82 -0.58 -15.15
CA ARG A 56 12.94 0.51 -14.17
C ARG A 56 12.36 0.09 -12.83
N LEU A 57 11.22 -0.59 -12.80
CA LEU A 57 10.61 -1.08 -11.55
C LEU A 57 11.54 -2.06 -10.83
N VAL A 58 12.13 -3.00 -11.56
CA VAL A 58 13.09 -3.96 -11.01
C VAL A 58 14.37 -3.27 -10.56
N ALA A 59 14.87 -2.27 -11.30
CA ALA A 59 16.03 -1.49 -10.89
C ALA A 59 15.77 -0.70 -9.60
N ASP A 60 14.61 -0.06 -9.49
CA ASP A 60 14.18 0.65 -8.28
C ASP A 60 14.00 -0.30 -7.10
N LEU A 61 13.40 -1.49 -7.33
CA LEU A 61 13.25 -2.51 -6.30
C LEU A 61 14.61 -2.96 -5.77
N ARG A 62 15.56 -3.29 -6.65
CA ARG A 62 16.94 -3.64 -6.26
C ARG A 62 17.64 -2.51 -5.51
N ARG A 63 17.42 -1.25 -5.92
CA ARG A 63 18.00 -0.08 -5.25
C ARG A 63 17.44 0.06 -3.84
N LEU A 64 16.12 -0.03 -3.67
CA LEU A 64 15.46 0.06 -2.37
C LEU A 64 15.82 -1.13 -1.48
N ASP A 65 15.99 -2.31 -2.06
CA ASP A 65 16.38 -3.50 -1.31
C ASP A 65 17.80 -3.40 -0.75
N ARG A 66 18.74 -2.88 -1.54
CA ARG A 66 20.09 -2.54 -1.04
C ARG A 66 20.05 -1.49 0.07
N LEU A 67 19.18 -0.49 -0.04
CA LEU A 67 19.01 0.52 1.01
C LEU A 67 18.38 -0.06 2.29
N ARG A 68 17.50 -1.07 2.15
CA ARG A 68 16.87 -1.78 3.26
C ARG A 68 17.86 -2.69 3.98
N ARG A 69 18.71 -3.42 3.25
CA ARG A 69 19.77 -4.30 3.79
C ARG A 69 21.02 -3.55 4.27
N GLY A 70 21.21 -2.32 3.82
CA GLY A 70 22.34 -1.47 4.20
C GLY A 70 22.27 -0.94 5.64
N PRO A 71 23.04 0.11 5.95
CA PRO A 71 23.06 0.71 7.27
C PRO A 71 21.66 1.11 7.75
N GLN A 72 21.40 0.88 9.04
CA GLN A 72 20.14 1.26 9.68
C GLN A 72 19.84 2.74 9.41
N GLN A 73 18.60 3.03 9.01
CA GLN A 73 18.18 4.41 8.75
C GLN A 73 18.24 5.23 10.04
N ALA A 74 18.80 6.44 9.96
CA ALA A 74 19.03 7.31 11.12
C ALA A 74 17.76 7.70 11.90
N THR A 75 16.58 7.68 11.24
CA THR A 75 15.32 8.04 11.88
C THR A 75 14.20 7.04 11.56
N ARG A 76 13.25 6.91 12.49
CA ARG A 76 12.04 6.08 12.32
C ARG A 76 11.25 6.49 11.07
N VAL A 77 11.14 7.80 10.82
CA VAL A 77 10.43 8.34 9.65
C VAL A 77 11.10 7.90 8.34
N ARG A 78 12.44 7.94 8.26
CA ARG A 78 13.17 7.47 7.08
C ARG A 78 13.02 5.97 6.87
N ARG A 79 13.06 5.18 7.96
CA ARG A 79 12.80 3.73 7.89
C ARG A 79 11.40 3.43 7.38
N LEU A 80 10.38 4.10 7.92
CA LEU A 80 9.00 3.94 7.49
C LEU A 80 8.81 4.33 6.02
N ALA A 81 9.35 5.49 5.61
CA ALA A 81 9.25 5.94 4.23
C ALA A 81 9.94 4.97 3.25
N LEU A 82 11.11 4.43 3.62
CA LEU A 82 11.81 3.43 2.83
C LEU A 82 10.98 2.16 2.66
N LEU A 83 10.40 1.63 3.74
CA LEU A 83 9.60 0.42 3.70
C LEU A 83 8.27 0.60 2.95
N ALA A 84 7.63 1.76 3.12
CA ALA A 84 6.42 2.09 2.36
C ALA A 84 6.72 2.19 0.86
N ALA A 85 7.80 2.88 0.47
CA ALA A 85 8.24 2.96 -0.91
C ALA A 85 8.62 1.58 -1.49
N TYR A 86 9.25 0.73 -0.68
CA TYR A 86 9.55 -0.65 -1.06
C TYR A 86 8.28 -1.44 -1.37
N ASP A 87 7.27 -1.36 -0.49
CA ASP A 87 6.00 -2.06 -0.68
C ASP A 87 5.26 -1.60 -1.94
N ASP A 88 5.26 -0.30 -2.21
CA ASP A 88 4.64 0.27 -3.40
C ASP A 88 5.30 -0.28 -4.68
N VAL A 89 6.64 -0.23 -4.75
CA VAL A 89 7.40 -0.76 -5.90
C VAL A 89 7.24 -2.28 -6.03
N LEU A 90 7.20 -3.02 -4.93
CA LEU A 90 7.00 -4.47 -4.95
C LEU A 90 5.61 -4.83 -5.53
N LEU A 91 4.57 -4.09 -5.15
CA LEU A 91 3.23 -4.26 -5.70
C LEU A 91 3.14 -3.83 -7.17
N ASP A 92 3.87 -2.79 -7.58
CA ASP A 92 3.95 -2.37 -8.98
C ASP A 92 4.62 -3.45 -9.85
N VAL A 93 5.71 -4.06 -9.36
CA VAL A 93 6.35 -5.21 -10.02
C VAL A 93 5.37 -6.38 -10.12
N CYS A 94 4.67 -6.74 -9.04
CA CYS A 94 3.64 -7.81 -9.08
C CYS A 94 2.61 -7.57 -10.19
N ARG A 95 2.13 -6.33 -10.35
CA ARG A 95 1.17 -5.99 -11.41
C ARG A 95 1.79 -6.11 -12.80
N ALA A 96 3.05 -5.71 -12.96
CA ALA A 96 3.76 -5.78 -14.23
C ALA A 96 4.05 -7.23 -14.67
N VAL A 97 4.33 -8.14 -13.73
CA VAL A 97 4.57 -9.56 -14.02
C VAL A 97 3.30 -10.43 -14.04
N GLY A 98 2.13 -9.86 -13.71
CA GLY A 98 0.85 -10.57 -13.72
C GLY A 98 0.58 -11.42 -12.47
N VAL A 99 1.24 -11.14 -11.34
CA VAL A 99 0.89 -11.75 -10.04
C VAL A 99 -0.38 -11.09 -9.52
N GLU A 100 -1.50 -11.78 -9.73
CA GLU A 100 -2.79 -11.38 -9.21
C GLU A 100 -2.89 -11.78 -7.72
N ASP A 101 -3.07 -10.77 -6.86
CA ASP A 101 -3.27 -10.92 -5.42
C ASP A 101 -2.06 -11.37 -4.58
N PRO A 102 -0.99 -10.54 -4.56
CA PRO A 102 0.12 -10.77 -3.66
C PRO A 102 -0.31 -10.61 -2.20
N PRO A 103 0.18 -11.46 -1.28
CA PRO A 103 -0.14 -11.43 0.14
C PRO A 103 0.03 -10.04 0.78
N LEU A 104 1.02 -9.27 0.34
CA LEU A 104 1.29 -7.92 0.84
C LEU A 104 0.14 -6.93 0.64
N ARG A 105 -0.69 -7.11 -0.40
CA ARG A 105 -1.74 -6.14 -0.78
C ARG A 105 -2.73 -5.91 0.35
N ALA A 106 -3.23 -6.97 0.97
CA ALA A 106 -4.21 -6.86 2.05
C ALA A 106 -3.64 -6.07 3.25
N HIS A 107 -2.38 -6.32 3.61
CA HIS A 107 -1.72 -5.63 4.72
C HIS A 107 -1.45 -4.15 4.42
N VAL A 108 -1.13 -3.80 3.16
CA VAL A 108 -0.96 -2.40 2.73
C VAL A 108 -2.30 -1.65 2.81
N GLU A 109 -3.39 -2.29 2.38
CA GLU A 109 -4.73 -1.68 2.39
C GLU A 109 -5.30 -1.48 3.80
N MET A 110 -5.04 -2.41 4.73
CA MET A 110 -5.49 -2.31 6.12
C MET A 110 -4.60 -1.40 6.97
N GLY A 111 -3.27 -1.53 6.86
CA GLY A 111 -2.31 -0.85 7.74
C GLY A 111 -1.82 0.52 7.27
N GLY A 112 -2.13 0.91 6.03
CA GLY A 112 -1.70 2.19 5.45
C GLY A 112 -0.17 2.36 5.45
N THR A 113 0.32 3.58 5.67
CA THR A 113 1.78 3.84 5.71
C THR A 113 2.40 3.48 7.07
N GLN A 114 1.63 3.54 8.16
CA GLN A 114 2.14 3.26 9.51
C GLN A 114 2.41 1.77 9.72
N GLY A 115 1.59 0.90 9.14
CA GLY A 115 1.77 -0.54 9.24
C GLY A 115 2.99 -1.08 8.49
N ALA A 116 3.76 -0.24 7.78
CA ALA A 116 4.98 -0.64 7.07
C ALA A 116 6.06 -1.26 7.99
N LEU A 117 5.98 -0.98 9.30
CA LEU A 117 6.88 -1.49 10.34
C LEU A 117 6.33 -2.76 11.03
N ASP A 118 5.13 -3.20 10.70
CA ASP A 118 4.48 -4.33 11.37
C ASP A 118 5.12 -5.66 10.94
N ALA A 119 5.35 -6.57 11.90
CA ALA A 119 5.98 -7.86 11.65
C ALA A 119 5.17 -8.74 10.67
N ASP A 120 3.84 -8.73 10.77
CA ASP A 120 2.97 -9.49 9.86
C ASP A 120 3.12 -9.02 8.41
N ARG A 121 3.33 -7.71 8.23
CA ARG A 121 3.54 -7.13 6.90
C ARG A 121 4.94 -7.43 6.37
N GLU A 122 5.94 -7.48 7.23
CA GLU A 122 7.27 -7.95 6.85
C GLU A 122 7.22 -9.39 6.34
N PHE A 123 6.45 -10.27 6.99
CA PHE A 123 6.26 -11.63 6.50
C PHE A 123 5.48 -11.67 5.18
N ALA A 124 4.43 -10.86 5.03
CA ALA A 124 3.68 -10.74 3.78
C ALA A 124 4.55 -10.22 2.62
N ARG A 125 5.51 -9.33 2.91
CA ARG A 125 6.52 -8.84 1.97
C ARG A 125 7.41 -9.97 1.48
N LEU A 126 7.97 -10.78 2.39
CA LEU A 126 8.79 -11.95 2.03
C LEU A 126 8.03 -12.95 1.14
N ARG A 127 6.77 -13.25 1.47
CA ARG A 127 5.94 -14.13 0.62
C ARG A 127 5.68 -13.53 -0.76
N THR A 128 5.55 -12.21 -0.85
CA THR A 128 5.35 -11.50 -2.11
C THR A 128 6.62 -11.46 -2.95
N GLU A 129 7.77 -11.24 -2.33
CA GLU A 129 9.09 -11.36 -2.98
C GLU A 129 9.24 -12.76 -3.60
N ALA A 130 8.95 -13.82 -2.84
CA ALA A 130 8.99 -15.19 -3.35
C ALA A 130 8.03 -15.41 -4.53
N ALA A 131 6.81 -14.85 -4.48
CA ALA A 131 5.86 -14.95 -5.59
C ALA A 131 6.40 -14.28 -6.87
N ILE A 132 7.05 -13.12 -6.76
CA ILE A 132 7.71 -12.46 -7.90
C ILE A 132 8.84 -13.34 -8.44
N GLU A 133 9.65 -13.96 -7.57
CA GLU A 133 10.75 -14.81 -8.02
C GLU A 133 10.27 -16.05 -8.79
N THR A 134 9.10 -16.60 -8.45
CA THR A 134 8.50 -17.70 -9.25
C THR A 134 8.15 -17.30 -10.67
N THR A 135 7.98 -16.00 -10.96
CA THR A 135 7.77 -15.49 -12.33
C THR A 135 9.07 -15.30 -13.11
N GLY A 136 10.23 -15.57 -12.50
CA GLY A 136 11.55 -15.42 -13.10
C GLY A 136 12.22 -14.06 -12.86
N VAL A 137 11.56 -13.13 -12.17
CA VAL A 137 12.16 -11.85 -11.77
C VAL A 137 12.92 -12.00 -10.47
N ARG A 138 14.26 -11.99 -10.55
CA ARG A 138 15.12 -12.01 -9.35
C ARG A 138 15.28 -10.64 -8.73
N ILE A 139 14.92 -10.56 -7.45
CA ILE A 139 15.11 -9.39 -6.58
C ILE A 139 16.55 -9.39 -6.04
N ASP A 140 17.07 -10.57 -5.68
CA ASP A 140 18.45 -10.74 -5.24
C ASP A 140 19.40 -10.92 -6.45
N PRO A 141 20.50 -10.15 -6.56
CA PRO A 141 21.63 -10.64 -7.35
C PRO A 141 22.17 -11.91 -6.66
N PRO A 142 22.62 -12.94 -7.41
CA PRO A 142 23.38 -14.02 -6.79
C PRO A 142 24.55 -13.40 -6.04
N GLY A 143 24.53 -13.48 -4.71
CA GLY A 143 25.66 -13.08 -3.90
C GLY A 143 26.88 -13.87 -4.35
N HIS A 144 27.95 -13.16 -4.72
CA HIS A 144 29.27 -13.79 -4.66
C HIS A 144 29.46 -14.20 -3.20
N ALA A 145 29.49 -15.51 -2.96
CA ALA A 145 30.05 -16.05 -1.75
C ALA A 145 31.46 -15.45 -1.60
N ALA A 146 31.65 -14.68 -0.53
CA ALA A 146 32.95 -14.30 -0.02
C ALA A 146 33.11 -15.01 1.33
#